data_AF-A0A3E0VMF2-F1
#
_entry.id   AF-A0A3E0VMF2-F1
#
_cell.length_a   1.000
_cell.length_b   1.000
_cell.length_c   1.000
_cell.angle_alpha   90.00
_cell.angle_beta   90.00
_cell.angle_gamma   90.00
#
_symmetry.space_group_name_H-M   'P 1'
#
loop_
_entity.id
_entity.type
_entity.pdbx_description
1 polymer ?
#
loop_
_entity_poly.entity_id
_entity_poly.type
_entity_poly.pdbx_seq_one_letter_code
_entity_poly.pdbx_strand_id
1 'polypeptide(L)'
;MSQTESDHANDGHPSFPLPSSTKPQNSAHPSRDYTRTVHHNGNRYFATAEMAEIFRSQAERIVERRETELIPLLHSRGVELLLVSPKTVFAVVTIEVGRPKVL
;
A
#
# COMPACT_ATOMS: atom_id res chain seq x y z
N MET A 1 -56.33 -27.88 -30.17
CA MET A 1 -56.41 -27.29 -28.82
C MET A 1 -55.69 -28.23 -27.85
N SER A 2 -54.94 -27.63 -26.94
CA SER A 2 -54.37 -28.19 -25.69
C SER A 2 -52.98 -28.87 -25.73
N GLN A 3 -52.09 -28.21 -24.98
CA GLN A 3 -50.78 -28.58 -24.40
C GLN A 3 -50.96 -29.80 -23.44
N THR A 4 -49.98 -30.61 -23.02
CA THR A 4 -48.67 -30.43 -22.32
C THR A 4 -47.85 -31.74 -22.51
N GLU A 5 -46.53 -31.88 -22.35
CA GLU A 5 -45.65 -31.75 -21.17
C GLU A 5 -44.21 -32.02 -21.70
N SER A 6 -43.25 -31.12 -21.52
CA SER A 6 -42.21 -31.19 -20.49
C SER A 6 -41.35 -32.47 -20.52
N ASP A 7 -40.17 -32.39 -21.14
CA ASP A 7 -38.99 -33.08 -20.63
C ASP A 7 -37.76 -32.21 -20.84
N HIS A 8 -37.19 -31.76 -19.72
CA HIS A 8 -35.94 -31.00 -19.63
C HIS A 8 -34.78 -31.95 -19.94
N ALA A 9 -34.20 -31.83 -21.13
CA ALA A 9 -32.94 -32.48 -21.45
C ALA A 9 -31.78 -31.75 -20.78
N ASN A 10 -31.13 -32.50 -19.90
CA ASN A 10 -29.91 -32.26 -19.14
C ASN A 10 -28.73 -31.82 -20.04
N ASP A 11 -28.43 -30.51 -20.10
CA ASP A 11 -27.19 -30.00 -20.70
C ASP A 11 -26.04 -30.09 -19.71
N GLY A 12 -25.10 -31.00 -20.00
CA GLY A 12 -23.93 -31.30 -19.19
C GLY A 12 -23.01 -30.08 -19.01
N HIS A 13 -23.02 -29.51 -17.81
CA HIS A 13 -22.00 -28.57 -17.37
C HIS A 13 -20.84 -29.34 -16.73
N PRO A 14 -19.57 -29.17 -17.17
CA PRO A 14 -18.44 -29.78 -16.48
C PRO A 14 -18.28 -29.15 -15.10
N SER A 15 -18.36 -29.99 -14.05
CA SER A 15 -18.02 -29.59 -12.69
C SER A 15 -16.51 -29.40 -12.58
N PHE A 16 -16.05 -28.15 -12.51
CA PHE A 16 -14.68 -27.84 -12.14
C PHE A 16 -14.56 -27.97 -10.61
N PRO A 17 -13.58 -28.73 -10.07
CA PRO A 17 -13.36 -28.75 -8.64
C PRO A 17 -12.96 -27.35 -8.16
N LEU A 18 -13.72 -26.80 -7.22
CA LEU A 18 -13.34 -25.59 -6.51
C LEU A 18 -11.99 -25.83 -5.81
N PRO A 19 -11.00 -24.92 -5.92
CA PRO A 19 -9.80 -25.04 -5.10
C PRO A 19 -10.22 -24.93 -3.64
N SER A 20 -9.99 -26.00 -2.86
CA SER A 20 -10.15 -26.00 -1.41
C SER A 20 -9.34 -24.85 -0.83
N SER A 21 -10.02 -23.77 -0.38
CA SER A 21 -9.36 -22.64 0.24
C SER A 21 -8.64 -23.09 1.50
N THR A 22 -7.33 -23.17 1.32
CA THR A 22 -6.30 -23.42 2.29
C THR A 22 -6.33 -22.38 3.41
N LYS A 23 -6.43 -22.88 4.65
CA LYS A 23 -6.02 -22.27 5.92
C LYS A 23 -6.70 -20.95 6.35
N PRO A 24 -6.98 -20.77 7.67
CA PRO A 24 -7.34 -19.46 8.18
C PRO A 24 -6.18 -18.50 7.86
N GLN A 25 -6.48 -17.47 7.05
CA GLN A 25 -5.62 -16.30 6.95
C GLN A 25 -5.61 -15.65 8.33
N ASN A 26 -4.64 -16.04 9.14
CA ASN A 26 -4.23 -15.27 10.29
C ASN A 26 -3.68 -13.95 9.72
N SER A 27 -4.56 -12.97 9.55
CA SER A 27 -4.26 -11.60 9.12
C SER A 27 -3.56 -10.86 10.26
N ALA A 28 -2.41 -11.38 10.66
CA ALA A 28 -1.39 -10.57 11.29
C ALA A 28 -1.01 -9.52 10.25
N HIS A 29 -1.64 -8.35 10.32
CA HIS A 29 -1.06 -7.16 9.71
C HIS A 29 0.36 -7.11 10.25
N PRO A 30 1.40 -7.14 9.39
CA PRO A 30 2.74 -6.90 9.90
C PRO A 30 2.66 -5.59 10.67
N SER A 31 3.09 -5.61 11.93
CA SER A 31 3.15 -4.39 12.73
C SER A 31 3.84 -3.35 11.87
N ARG A 32 3.10 -2.31 11.45
CA ARG A 32 3.66 -1.27 10.60
C ARG A 32 4.63 -0.49 11.45
N ASP A 33 5.88 -0.92 11.44
CA ASP A 33 6.93 -0.28 12.22
C ASP A 33 7.32 1.02 11.52
N TYR A 34 6.80 2.12 12.05
CA TYR A 34 7.09 3.49 11.58
C TYR A 34 8.49 3.89 12.02
N THR A 35 9.49 3.47 11.25
CA THR A 35 10.93 3.60 11.56
C THR A 35 11.65 4.61 10.68
N ARG A 36 10.91 5.36 9.84
CA ARG A 36 11.46 6.42 9.00
C ARG A 36 10.74 7.74 9.23
N THR A 37 11.50 8.82 9.19
CA THR A 37 10.96 10.18 9.09
C THR A 37 11.26 10.73 7.71
N VAL A 38 10.21 11.10 6.98
CA VAL A 38 10.31 11.88 5.74
C VAL A 38 10.17 13.36 6.09
N HIS A 39 11.18 14.15 5.75
CA HIS A 39 11.15 15.61 5.84
C HIS A 39 10.80 16.18 4.47
N HIS A 40 9.77 17.02 4.40
CA HIS A 40 9.35 17.68 3.16
C HIS A 40 8.73 19.04 3.46
N ASN A 41 9.25 20.10 2.84
CA ASN A 41 8.80 21.50 3.01
C ASN A 41 8.60 21.91 4.49
N GLY A 42 9.50 21.50 5.38
CA GLY A 42 9.44 21.79 6.82
C GLY A 42 8.55 20.85 7.64
N ASN A 43 7.77 19.98 7.00
CA ASN A 43 6.93 18.99 7.67
C ASN A 43 7.68 17.67 7.89
N ARG A 44 7.22 16.90 8.88
CA ARG A 44 7.78 15.60 9.27
C ARG A 44 6.70 14.53 9.23
N TYR A 45 6.94 13.48 8.47
CA TYR A 45 6.02 12.35 8.31
C TYR A 45 6.68 11.07 8.78
N PHE A 46 6.06 10.39 9.74
CA PHE A 46 6.54 9.13 10.28
C PHE A 46 5.98 7.98 9.44
N ALA A 47 6.83 7.34 8.64
CA ALA A 47 6.45 6.32 7.68
C ALA A 47 7.15 4.99 8.00
N THR A 48 6.66 3.90 7.41
CA THR A 48 7.38 2.63 7.41
C THR A 48 8.64 2.75 6.54
N ALA A 49 9.60 1.84 6.73
CA ALA A 49 10.79 1.78 5.90
C ALA A 49 10.46 1.68 4.40
N GLU A 50 9.51 0.80 4.07
CA GLU A 50 9.03 0.60 2.70
C GLU A 50 8.42 1.86 2.10
N MET A 51 7.48 2.51 2.79
CA MET A 51 6.80 3.69 2.23
C MET A 51 7.74 4.88 2.06
N ALA A 52 8.71 5.04 2.98
CA ALA A 52 9.70 6.10 2.85
C ALA A 52 10.66 5.86 1.68
N GLU A 53 11.02 4.61 1.40
CA GLU A 53 11.88 4.27 0.25
C GLU A 53 11.12 4.46 -1.07
N ILE A 54 9.85 4.02 -1.15
CA ILE A 54 9.00 4.26 -2.32
C ILE A 54 8.90 5.76 -2.61
N PHE A 55 8.62 6.58 -1.58
CA PHE A 55 8.59 8.03 -1.72
C PHE A 55 9.92 8.59 -2.22
N ARG A 56 11.04 8.14 -1.64
CA ARG A 56 12.38 8.59 -2.02
C ARG A 56 12.67 8.31 -3.49
N SER A 57 12.49 7.06 -3.94
CA SER A 57 12.79 6.67 -5.32
C SER A 57 11.93 7.44 -6.33
N GLN A 58 10.65 7.69 -6.00
CA GLN A 58 9.77 8.49 -6.86
C GLN A 58 10.20 9.95 -6.88
N ALA A 59 10.54 10.54 -5.73
CA ALA A 59 10.98 11.92 -5.63
C ALA A 59 12.28 12.17 -6.39
N GLU A 60 13.27 11.27 -6.24
CA GLU A 60 14.54 11.31 -6.98
C GLU A 60 14.27 11.27 -8.50
N ARG A 61 13.41 10.35 -8.97
CA ARG A 61 13.03 10.25 -10.38
C ARG A 61 12.38 11.53 -10.93
N ILE A 62 11.48 12.17 -10.18
CA ILE A 62 10.82 13.42 -10.59
C ILE A 62 11.83 14.55 -10.70
N VAL A 63 12.76 14.64 -9.74
CA VAL A 63 13.84 15.64 -9.75
C VAL A 63 14.77 15.42 -10.95
N GLU A 64 15.17 14.18 -11.22
CA GLU A 64 16.01 13.82 -12.38
C GLU A 64 15.36 14.18 -13.72
N ARG A 65 14.05 13.91 -13.85
CA ARG A 65 13.28 14.22 -15.07
C ARG A 65 12.94 15.70 -15.21
N ARG A 66 13.24 16.52 -14.20
CA ARG A 66 12.90 17.94 -14.10
C ARG A 66 11.39 18.21 -14.18
N GLU A 67 10.59 17.28 -13.66
CA GLU A 67 9.13 17.35 -13.68
C GLU A 67 8.57 17.82 -12.34
N THR A 68 7.26 18.03 -12.27
CA THR A 68 6.57 18.38 -11.02
C THR A 68 5.33 17.52 -10.87
N GLU A 69 5.25 16.74 -9.79
CA GLU A 69 4.21 15.75 -9.56
C GLU A 69 3.85 15.66 -8.06
N LEU A 70 2.64 15.16 -7.77
CA LEU A 70 2.19 14.84 -6.42
C LEU A 70 2.49 13.38 -6.10
N ILE A 71 3.23 13.14 -5.02
CA ILE A 71 3.53 11.79 -4.53
C ILE A 71 2.69 11.48 -3.29
N PRO A 72 1.90 10.40 -3.28
CA PRO A 72 1.24 9.94 -2.06
C PRO A 72 2.25 9.30 -1.11
N LEU A 73 2.22 9.75 0.16
CA LEU A 73 2.97 9.13 1.25
C LEU A 73 1.98 8.61 2.30
N LEU A 74 2.02 7.30 2.55
CA LEU A 74 1.32 6.71 3.69
C LEU A 74 2.22 6.80 4.94
N HIS A 75 1.71 7.46 5.97
CA HIS A 75 2.40 7.68 7.24
C HIS A 75 1.49 7.35 8.42
N SER A 76 1.98 7.50 9.65
CA SER A 76 1.29 7.10 10.89
C SER A 76 -0.03 7.81 11.15
N ARG A 77 -0.30 8.94 10.48
CA ARG A 77 -1.53 9.74 10.65
C ARG A 77 -2.48 9.63 9.46
N GLY A 78 -2.14 8.87 8.42
CA GLY A 78 -2.95 8.76 7.21
C GLY A 78 -2.10 8.86 5.94
N VAL A 79 -2.73 9.35 4.87
CA VAL A 79 -2.08 9.59 3.58
C VAL A 79 -1.92 11.09 3.37
N GLU A 80 -0.75 11.51 2.93
CA GLU A 80 -0.46 12.89 2.53
C GLU A 80 -0.04 12.95 1.06
N LEU A 81 -0.43 14.01 0.35
CA LEU A 81 0.00 14.26 -1.03
C LEU A 81 1.12 15.31 -1.05
N LEU A 82 2.33 14.88 -1.35
CA LEU A 82 3.53 15.73 -1.30
C LEU A 82 3.92 16.20 -2.70
N LEU A 83 3.89 17.51 -2.92
CA LEU A 83 4.33 18.11 -4.18
C LEU A 83 5.86 18.04 -4.30
N VAL A 84 6.35 17.33 -5.31
CA VAL A 84 7.77 17.25 -5.65
C VAL A 84 8.00 17.95 -6.98
N SER A 85 9.03 18.80 -6.99
CA SER A 85 9.51 19.56 -8.14
C SER A 85 11.04 19.51 -8.14
N PRO A 86 11.73 20.00 -9.19
CA PRO A 86 13.19 19.94 -9.25
C PRO A 86 13.88 20.83 -8.20
N LYS A 87 13.12 21.73 -7.55
CA LYS A 87 13.60 22.60 -6.46
C LYS A 87 13.19 22.07 -5.08
N THR A 88 12.45 20.97 -5.01
CA THR A 88 11.97 20.41 -3.74
C THR A 88 13.14 19.84 -2.95
N VAL A 89 13.23 20.23 -1.68
CA VAL A 89 14.21 19.69 -0.73
C VAL A 89 13.48 18.70 0.17
N PHE A 90 13.99 17.47 0.23
CA PHE A 90 13.47 16.43 1.11
C PHE A 90 14.61 15.59 1.71
N ALA A 91 14.32 14.90 2.81
CA ALA A 91 15.25 13.95 3.42
C ALA A 91 14.48 12.76 3.99
N VAL A 92 15.07 11.57 3.94
CA VAL A 92 14.55 10.37 4.59
C VAL A 92 15.56 9.94 5.65
N VAL A 93 15.12 9.87 6.91
CA VAL A 93 15.97 9.58 8.07
C VAL A 93 15.47 8.35 8.80
N THR A 94 16.38 7.44 9.17
CA THR A 94 16.10 6.32 10.06
C THR A 94 15.94 6.81 11.49
N ILE A 95 14.87 6.39 12.16
CA ILE A 95 14.68 6.60 13.59
C ILE A 95 14.83 5.28 14.33
N GLU A 96 15.68 5.29 15.35
CA GLU A 96 15.73 4.21 16.33
C GLU A 96 14.64 4.45 17.38
N VAL A 97 13.66 3.55 17.46
CA VAL A 97 12.61 3.63 18.47
C VAL A 97 13.11 2.92 19.73
N GLY A 98 13.91 3.62 20.54
CA GLY A 98 14.27 3.14 21.88
C GLY A 98 13.01 3.07 22.75
N ARG A 99 12.63 1.87 23.22
CA ARG A 99 11.60 1.76 24.27
C ARG A 99 12.20 2.36 25.54
N PRO A 100 11.60 3.40 26.16
CA PRO A 100 12.07 3.86 27.46
C PRO A 100 11.96 2.68 28.42
N LYS A 101 13.11 2.24 28.96
CA LYS A 101 13.15 1.25 30.02
C LYS A 101 12.56 1.92 31.25
N VAL A 102 11.31 1.60 31.57
CA VAL A 102 10.70 2.00 32.84
C VAL A 102 11.56 1.35 33.93
N LEU A 103 12.27 2.20 34.69
CA LEU A 103 13.02 1.81 35.87
C LEU A 103 12.06 1.57 37.04
#